data_AF-A0A2U9AZQ9-F1
#
_entry.id   AF-A0A2U9AZQ9-F1
#
_cell.length_a   1.000
_cell.length_b   1.000
_cell.length_c   1.000
_cell.angle_alpha   90.00
_cell.angle_beta   90.00
_cell.angle_gamma   90.00
#
_symmetry.space_group_name_H-M   'P 1'
#
loop_
_entity.id
_entity.type
_entity.pdbx_description
1 polymer ?
#
loop_
_entity_poly.entity_id
_entity_poly.type
_entity_poly.pdbx_seq_one_letter_code
_entity_poly.pdbx_strand_id
1 'polypeptide(L)'
;MSLSLVQSLRLAAVLEDCSDQLDILGYTLTVQVGRERGAAAAQERTRLTKLRRDCQYVKQQISKLHSELEGEQSFTSILQVVEEEEQRKKAENMQRFFSITAFVGKREAKMELEQRKRALRRQQEALQRKTEKLEELYWLTKELNRQLDEQSLNAAIRRSLVENDTELQLQWAQKKTGQAERLLEDQLQLLQKQLEEEARVHEESEKFLRNRQEVTPPTRLNAVFSEAVVHEFSVNRV
;
A
#
# COMPACT_ATOMS: atom_id res chain seq x y z
N MET A 1 19.81 -78.31 9.12
CA MET A 1 18.67 -78.98 9.80
C MET A 1 18.47 -80.30 9.09
N SER A 2 18.58 -81.43 9.78
CA SER A 2 18.41 -82.76 9.17
C SER A 2 17.21 -83.48 9.79
N LEU A 3 16.49 -84.22 8.97
CA LEU A 3 15.36 -85.05 9.38
C LEU A 3 15.82 -86.48 9.61
N SER A 4 15.07 -87.25 10.40
CA SER A 4 15.29 -88.70 10.42
C SER A 4 14.91 -89.30 9.06
N LEU A 5 15.51 -90.45 8.71
CA LEU A 5 15.19 -91.17 7.48
C LEU A 5 13.69 -91.44 7.32
N VAL A 6 13.02 -91.87 8.39
CA VAL A 6 11.58 -92.17 8.38
C VAL A 6 10.75 -90.90 8.13
N GLN A 7 11.13 -89.76 8.71
CA GLN A 7 10.44 -88.49 8.45
C GLN A 7 10.66 -88.02 7.01
N SER A 8 11.87 -88.14 6.49
CA SER A 8 12.22 -87.75 5.13
C SER A 8 11.43 -88.54 4.09
N LEU A 9 11.34 -89.86 4.26
CA LEU A 9 10.56 -90.74 3.38
C LEU A 9 9.05 -90.46 3.43
N ARG A 10 8.50 -90.18 4.63
CA ARG A 10 7.09 -89.80 4.77
C ARG A 10 6.78 -88.47 4.07
N LEU A 11 7.69 -87.49 4.19
CA LEU A 11 7.55 -86.19 3.51
C LEU A 11 7.69 -86.34 1.99
N ALA A 12 8.65 -87.13 1.51
CA ALA A 12 8.84 -87.42 0.08
C ALA A 12 7.57 -88.02 -0.54
N ALA A 13 6.97 -89.03 0.09
CA ALA A 13 5.73 -89.65 -0.40
C ALA A 13 4.55 -88.64 -0.51
N VAL A 14 4.46 -87.68 0.42
CA VAL A 14 3.43 -86.62 0.34
C VAL A 14 3.75 -85.62 -0.77
N LEU A 15 5.03 -85.31 -0.99
CA LEU A 15 5.47 -84.42 -2.06
C LEU A 15 5.24 -85.02 -3.45
N GLU A 16 5.34 -86.34 -3.59
CA GLU A 16 5.00 -87.06 -4.82
C GLU A 16 3.50 -86.90 -5.16
N ASP A 17 2.61 -87.14 -4.19
CA ASP A 17 1.16 -86.91 -4.36
C ASP A 17 0.84 -85.44 -4.70
N CYS A 18 1.52 -84.49 -4.04
CA CYS A 18 1.37 -83.07 -4.34
C CYS A 18 1.86 -82.71 -5.76
N SER A 19 2.93 -83.35 -6.25
CA SER A 19 3.42 -83.17 -7.62
C SER A 19 2.38 -83.66 -8.64
N ASP A 20 1.77 -84.82 -8.39
CA ASP A 20 0.72 -85.38 -9.25
C ASP A 20 -0.54 -84.50 -9.28
N GLN A 21 -0.95 -83.98 -8.12
CA GLN A 21 -2.07 -83.03 -8.03
C GLN A 21 -1.78 -81.73 -8.80
N LEU A 22 -0.55 -81.23 -8.76
CA LEU A 22 -0.14 -80.05 -9.53
C LEU A 22 -0.13 -80.31 -11.04
N ASP A 23 0.16 -81.54 -11.49
CA ASP A 23 0.06 -81.92 -12.90
C ASP A 23 -1.40 -81.93 -13.38
N ILE A 24 -2.30 -82.52 -12.59
CA ILE A 24 -3.75 -82.52 -12.88
C ILE A 24 -4.25 -81.07 -12.95
N LEU A 25 -3.85 -80.23 -12.00
CA LEU A 25 -4.21 -78.82 -11.97
C LEU A 25 -3.63 -78.07 -13.19
N GLY A 26 -2.36 -78.29 -13.53
CA GLY A 26 -1.69 -77.66 -14.68
C GLY A 26 -2.35 -78.02 -16.01
N TYR A 27 -2.78 -79.27 -16.17
CA TYR A 27 -3.55 -79.71 -17.32
C TYR A 27 -4.92 -79.02 -17.37
N THR A 28 -5.62 -78.98 -16.24
CA THR A 28 -6.93 -78.33 -16.11
C THR A 28 -6.85 -76.84 -16.47
N LEU A 29 -5.86 -76.12 -15.96
CA LEU A 29 -5.62 -74.71 -16.28
C LEU A 29 -5.32 -74.50 -17.77
N THR A 30 -4.57 -75.41 -18.40
CA THR A 30 -4.27 -75.34 -19.85
C THR A 30 -5.53 -75.48 -20.69
N VAL A 31 -6.42 -76.41 -20.32
CA VAL A 31 -7.72 -76.58 -20.98
C VAL A 31 -8.61 -75.34 -20.79
N GLN A 32 -8.61 -74.73 -19.61
CA GLN A 32 -9.40 -73.53 -19.32
C GLN A 32 -8.93 -72.32 -20.13
N VAL A 33 -7.62 -72.05 -20.19
CA VAL A 33 -7.05 -70.96 -21.00
C VAL A 33 -7.45 -71.07 -22.48
N GLY A 34 -7.52 -72.29 -23.02
CA GLY A 34 -7.94 -72.53 -24.41
C GLY A 34 -9.43 -72.28 -24.68
N ARG A 35 -10.29 -72.29 -23.65
CA ARG A 35 -11.75 -72.21 -23.78
C ARG A 35 -12.32 -70.79 -23.67
N GLU A 36 -11.64 -69.87 -23.00
CA GLU A 36 -12.17 -68.51 -22.79
C GLU A 36 -12.21 -67.70 -24.09
N ARG A 37 -13.34 -67.09 -24.47
CA ARG A 37 -13.45 -66.19 -25.66
C ARG A 37 -14.13 -64.87 -25.28
N GLY A 38 -13.58 -63.74 -25.71
CA GLY A 38 -14.16 -62.38 -25.50
C GLY A 38 -13.19 -61.34 -24.92
N ALA A 39 -13.62 -60.09 -24.76
CA ALA A 39 -12.76 -59.00 -24.23
C ALA A 39 -12.44 -59.18 -22.73
N ALA A 40 -13.40 -59.67 -21.93
CA ALA A 40 -13.18 -60.08 -20.53
C ALA A 40 -12.29 -61.34 -20.41
N ALA A 41 -12.21 -62.15 -21.47
CA ALA A 41 -11.33 -63.33 -21.51
C ALA A 41 -9.84 -62.97 -21.58
N ALA A 42 -9.46 -61.75 -21.97
CA ALA A 42 -8.04 -61.37 -22.03
C ALA A 42 -7.41 -61.28 -20.63
N GLN A 43 -8.15 -60.68 -19.68
CA GLN A 43 -7.70 -60.54 -18.30
C GLN A 43 -7.67 -61.90 -17.60
N GLU A 44 -8.71 -62.71 -17.78
CA GLU A 44 -8.78 -64.03 -17.14
C GLU A 44 -7.77 -65.02 -17.74
N ARG A 45 -7.57 -65.03 -19.06
CA ARG A 45 -6.47 -65.79 -19.69
C ARG A 45 -5.11 -65.39 -19.12
N THR A 46 -4.88 -64.11 -18.87
CA THR A 46 -3.62 -63.62 -18.27
C THR A 46 -3.47 -64.14 -16.84
N ARG A 47 -4.54 -64.10 -16.04
CA ARG A 47 -4.59 -64.62 -14.67
C ARG A 47 -4.33 -66.14 -14.63
N LEU A 48 -5.02 -66.90 -15.47
CA LEU A 48 -4.87 -68.36 -15.57
C LEU A 48 -3.48 -68.76 -16.09
N THR A 49 -2.93 -68.02 -17.05
CA THR A 49 -1.57 -68.26 -17.56
C THR A 49 -0.53 -68.00 -16.48
N LYS A 50 -0.73 -66.97 -15.65
CA LYS A 50 0.13 -66.72 -14.48
C LYS A 50 0.02 -67.86 -13.47
N LEU A 51 -1.20 -68.22 -13.08
CA LEU A 51 -1.43 -69.30 -12.11
C LEU A 51 -0.79 -70.62 -12.59
N ARG A 52 -0.88 -70.93 -13.88
CA ARG A 52 -0.22 -72.11 -14.46
C ARG A 52 1.30 -72.06 -14.30
N ARG A 53 1.93 -70.90 -14.54
CA ARG A 53 3.39 -70.74 -14.33
C ARG A 53 3.74 -70.88 -12.85
N ASP A 54 2.92 -70.34 -11.95
CA ASP A 54 3.12 -70.46 -10.51
C ASP A 54 3.04 -71.94 -10.07
N CYS A 55 2.06 -72.71 -10.57
CA CYS A 55 1.96 -74.15 -10.33
C CYS A 55 3.18 -74.93 -10.85
N GLN A 56 3.67 -74.60 -12.05
CA GLN A 56 4.89 -75.22 -12.61
C GLN A 56 6.12 -74.91 -11.75
N TYR A 57 6.25 -73.68 -11.28
CA TYR A 57 7.33 -73.29 -10.38
C TYR A 57 7.27 -74.05 -9.05
N VAL A 58 6.09 -74.10 -8.41
CA VAL A 58 5.89 -74.87 -7.17
C VAL A 58 6.22 -76.35 -7.39
N LYS A 59 5.79 -76.93 -8.52
CA LYS A 59 6.13 -78.31 -8.87
C LYS A 59 7.64 -78.52 -8.94
N GLN A 60 8.38 -77.62 -9.59
CA GLN A 60 9.84 -77.70 -9.64
C GLN A 60 10.49 -77.64 -8.25
N GLN A 61 9.99 -76.77 -7.37
CA GLN A 61 10.46 -76.69 -5.99
C GLN A 61 10.14 -77.97 -5.19
N ILE A 62 8.97 -78.56 -5.42
CA ILE A 62 8.56 -79.85 -4.82
C ILE A 62 9.46 -80.98 -5.29
N SER A 63 9.73 -81.09 -6.60
CA SER A 63 10.64 -82.12 -7.14
C SER A 63 12.05 -81.96 -6.58
N LYS A 64 12.55 -80.72 -6.47
CA LYS A 64 13.86 -80.44 -5.86
C LYS A 64 13.89 -80.85 -4.38
N LEU A 65 12.87 -80.47 -3.61
CA LEU A 65 12.74 -80.83 -2.20
C LEU A 65 12.64 -82.35 -2.02
N HIS A 66 11.91 -83.04 -2.90
CA HIS A 66 11.78 -84.49 -2.89
C HIS A 66 13.15 -85.16 -3.01
N SER A 67 13.95 -84.75 -4.00
CA SER A 67 15.32 -85.27 -4.18
C SER A 67 16.24 -84.95 -3.00
N GLU A 68 16.15 -83.75 -2.42
CA GLU A 68 16.92 -83.35 -1.23
C GLU A 68 16.57 -84.18 0.01
N LEU A 69 15.29 -84.52 0.19
CA LEU A 69 14.83 -85.34 1.31
C LEU A 69 15.30 -86.79 1.19
N GLU A 70 15.26 -87.38 -0.01
CA GLU A 70 15.69 -88.75 -0.25
C GLU A 70 17.21 -88.91 -0.18
N GLY A 71 17.96 -87.97 -0.77
CA GLY A 71 19.42 -88.06 -0.85
C GLY A 71 20.15 -87.53 0.39
N GLU A 72 19.69 -86.39 0.91
CA GLU A 72 20.44 -85.61 1.91
C GLU A 72 19.72 -85.52 3.27
N GLN A 73 18.47 -85.98 3.36
CA GLN A 73 17.60 -85.84 4.55
C GLN A 73 17.50 -84.37 5.01
N SER A 74 17.53 -83.45 4.04
CA SER A 74 17.60 -82.01 4.24
C SER A 74 16.49 -81.30 3.46
N PHE A 75 16.26 -80.03 3.78
CA PHE A 75 15.28 -79.16 3.13
C PHE A 75 15.80 -77.72 3.05
N THR A 76 17.12 -77.56 2.95
CA THR A 76 17.77 -76.25 2.96
C THR A 76 17.42 -75.40 1.73
N SER A 77 17.19 -76.00 0.55
CA SER A 77 16.86 -75.20 -0.62
C SER A 77 15.50 -74.53 -0.50
N ILE A 78 14.48 -75.19 0.04
CA ILE A 78 13.16 -74.55 0.13
C ILE A 78 13.17 -73.41 1.15
N LEU A 79 13.97 -73.52 2.22
CA LEU A 79 14.19 -72.43 3.16
C LEU A 79 14.81 -71.20 2.48
N GLN A 80 15.84 -71.40 1.65
CA GLN A 80 16.47 -70.31 0.89
C GLN A 80 15.48 -69.64 -0.06
N VAL A 81 14.69 -70.42 -0.81
CA VAL A 81 13.68 -69.88 -1.74
C VAL A 81 12.63 -69.04 -1.01
N VAL A 82 12.18 -69.48 0.17
CA VAL A 82 11.23 -68.72 1.00
C VAL A 82 11.84 -67.41 1.49
N GLU A 83 13.10 -67.44 1.94
CA GLU A 83 13.80 -66.24 2.40
C GLU A 83 14.03 -65.24 1.26
N GLU A 84 14.45 -65.71 0.07
CA GLU A 84 14.59 -64.90 -1.13
C GLU A 84 13.27 -64.25 -1.56
N GLU A 85 12.16 -65.00 -1.53
CA GLU A 85 10.81 -64.47 -1.82
C GLU A 85 10.37 -63.40 -0.82
N GLU A 86 10.66 -63.57 0.47
CA GLU A 86 10.40 -62.53 1.47
C GLU A 86 11.23 -61.27 1.22
N GLN A 87 12.53 -61.43 0.94
CA GLN A 87 13.41 -60.31 0.66
C GLN A 87 12.97 -59.58 -0.62
N ARG A 88 12.57 -60.31 -1.67
CA ARG A 88 12.02 -59.72 -2.89
C ARG A 88 10.77 -58.90 -2.61
N LYS A 89 9.81 -59.45 -1.85
CA LYS A 89 8.58 -58.73 -1.46
C LYS A 89 8.89 -57.47 -0.64
N LYS A 90 9.85 -57.53 0.29
CA LYS A 90 10.31 -56.37 1.07
C LYS A 90 10.91 -55.30 0.14
N ALA A 91 11.74 -55.70 -0.82
CA ALA A 91 12.33 -54.80 -1.80
C ALA A 91 11.28 -54.15 -2.72
N GLU A 92 10.31 -54.92 -3.23
CA GLU A 92 9.19 -54.42 -4.04
C GLU A 92 8.32 -53.43 -3.25
N ASN A 93 8.00 -53.75 -2.00
CA ASN A 93 7.25 -52.85 -1.12
C ASN A 93 8.01 -51.55 -0.85
N MET A 94 9.31 -51.66 -0.59
CA MET A 94 10.18 -50.51 -0.37
C MET A 94 10.27 -49.64 -1.63
N GLN A 95 10.45 -50.24 -2.80
CA GLN A 95 10.46 -49.54 -4.09
C GLN A 95 9.12 -48.82 -4.32
N ARG A 96 7.99 -49.49 -4.03
CA ARG A 96 6.66 -48.89 -4.14
C ARG A 96 6.52 -47.71 -3.20
N PHE A 97 6.94 -47.83 -1.95
CA PHE A 97 6.94 -46.73 -0.99
C PHE A 97 7.77 -45.53 -1.49
N PHE A 98 9.00 -45.77 -1.94
CA PHE A 98 9.85 -44.70 -2.51
C PHE A 98 9.20 -44.03 -3.73
N SER A 99 8.56 -44.81 -4.61
CA SER A 99 7.88 -44.25 -5.78
C SER A 99 6.71 -43.34 -5.40
N ILE A 100 5.92 -43.73 -4.40
CA ILE A 100 4.79 -42.94 -3.89
C ILE A 100 5.31 -41.67 -3.22
N THR A 101 6.30 -41.79 -2.34
CA THR A 101 6.91 -40.65 -1.65
C THR A 101 7.51 -39.65 -2.63
N ALA A 102 8.22 -40.11 -3.66
CA ALA A 102 8.74 -39.24 -4.71
C ALA A 102 7.63 -38.55 -5.52
N PHE A 103 6.52 -39.25 -5.81
CA PHE A 103 5.38 -38.67 -6.50
C PHE A 103 4.68 -37.59 -5.65
N VAL A 104 4.44 -37.88 -4.38
CA VAL A 104 3.83 -36.93 -3.42
C VAL A 104 4.71 -35.70 -3.28
N GLY A 105 6.02 -35.86 -3.03
CA GLY A 105 6.96 -34.75 -2.90
C GLY A 105 7.01 -33.86 -4.16
N LYS A 106 7.00 -34.45 -5.36
CA LYS A 106 6.91 -33.68 -6.62
C LYS A 106 5.61 -32.88 -6.72
N ARG A 107 4.49 -33.46 -6.29
CA ARG A 107 3.18 -32.79 -6.32
C ARG A 107 3.12 -31.63 -5.33
N GLU A 108 3.62 -31.83 -4.12
CA GLU A 108 3.69 -30.79 -3.09
C GLU A 108 4.57 -29.62 -3.52
N ALA A 109 5.78 -29.89 -4.02
CA ALA A 109 6.68 -28.85 -4.55
C ALA A 109 6.03 -28.05 -5.69
N LYS A 110 5.27 -28.71 -6.58
CA LYS A 110 4.51 -28.04 -7.64
C LYS A 110 3.42 -27.13 -7.08
N MET A 111 2.67 -27.59 -6.08
CA MET A 111 1.62 -26.80 -5.43
C MET A 111 2.20 -25.58 -4.71
N GLU A 112 3.31 -25.74 -4.00
CA GLU A 112 4.00 -24.66 -3.30
C GLU A 112 4.55 -23.62 -4.30
N LEU A 113 5.17 -24.07 -5.40
CA LEU A 113 5.64 -23.18 -6.46
C LEU A 113 4.51 -22.32 -7.04
N GLU A 114 3.34 -22.93 -7.31
CA GLU A 114 2.18 -22.20 -7.82
C GLU A 114 1.55 -21.25 -6.79
N GLN A 115 1.64 -21.57 -5.49
CA GLN A 115 1.26 -20.62 -4.44
C GLN A 115 2.22 -19.43 -4.39
N ARG A 116 3.54 -19.67 -4.42
CA ARG A 116 4.57 -18.62 -4.43
C ARG A 116 4.44 -17.71 -5.65
N LYS A 117 4.20 -18.27 -6.85
CA LYS A 117 3.94 -17.48 -8.06
C LYS A 117 2.71 -16.58 -7.93
N ARG A 118 1.61 -17.09 -7.35
CA ARG A 118 0.40 -16.29 -7.11
C ARG A 118 0.64 -15.18 -6.10
N ALA A 119 1.39 -15.46 -5.03
CA ALA A 119 1.75 -14.44 -4.04
C ALA A 119 2.62 -13.33 -4.66
N LEU A 120 3.61 -13.70 -5.48
CA LEU A 120 4.47 -12.75 -6.18
C LEU A 120 3.69 -11.86 -7.15
N ARG A 121 2.75 -12.43 -7.93
CA ARG A 121 1.87 -11.65 -8.82
C ARG A 121 1.05 -10.62 -8.05
N ARG A 122 0.45 -11.01 -6.92
CA ARG A 122 -0.31 -10.08 -6.06
C ARG A 122 0.56 -8.94 -5.52
N GLN A 123 1.79 -9.25 -5.11
CA GLN A 123 2.74 -8.22 -4.67
C GLN A 123 3.09 -7.25 -5.82
N GLN A 124 3.32 -7.77 -7.02
CA GLN A 124 3.61 -6.96 -8.19
C GLN A 124 2.44 -6.05 -8.58
N GLU A 125 1.21 -6.56 -8.58
CA GLU A 125 -0.01 -5.76 -8.81
C GLU A 125 -0.20 -4.69 -7.72
N ALA A 126 0.07 -5.02 -6.45
CA ALA A 126 -0.02 -4.06 -5.35
C ALA A 126 1.02 -2.95 -5.48
N LEU A 127 2.24 -3.27 -5.94
CA LEU A 127 3.28 -2.28 -6.23
C LEU A 127 2.87 -1.41 -7.42
N GLN A 128 2.38 -1.98 -8.52
CA GLN A 128 1.89 -1.22 -9.68
C GLN A 128 0.81 -0.22 -9.27
N ARG A 129 -0.21 -0.66 -8.52
CA ARG A 129 -1.26 0.24 -8.00
C ARG A 129 -0.71 1.36 -7.11
N LYS A 130 0.37 1.10 -6.35
CA LYS A 130 1.02 2.13 -5.54
C LYS A 130 1.80 3.12 -6.42
N THR A 131 2.45 2.63 -7.47
CA THR A 131 3.16 3.48 -8.45
C THR A 131 2.18 4.40 -9.18
N GLU A 132 1.06 3.87 -9.68
CA GLU A 132 0.00 4.66 -10.32
C GLU A 132 -0.53 5.77 -9.39
N LYS A 133 -0.81 5.44 -8.13
CA LYS A 133 -1.22 6.44 -7.12
C LYS A 133 -0.14 7.49 -6.84
N LEU A 134 1.13 7.11 -6.83
CA LEU A 134 2.23 8.05 -6.65
C LEU A 134 2.32 9.02 -7.84
N GLU A 135 2.10 8.53 -9.07
CA GLU A 135 2.06 9.37 -10.26
C GLU A 135 0.87 10.33 -10.24
N GLU A 136 -0.32 9.87 -9.84
CA GLU A 136 -1.50 10.73 -9.64
C GLU A 136 -1.22 11.84 -8.62
N LEU A 137 -0.66 11.48 -7.47
CA LEU A 137 -0.31 12.44 -6.43
C LEU A 137 0.76 13.42 -6.91
N TYR A 138 1.77 12.96 -7.67
CA TYR A 138 2.79 13.82 -8.25
C TYR A 138 2.18 14.88 -9.16
N TRP A 139 1.28 14.48 -10.07
CA TRP A 139 0.59 15.42 -10.95
C TRP A 139 -0.29 16.41 -10.17
N LEU A 140 -1.01 15.94 -9.15
CA LEU A 140 -1.83 16.79 -8.30
C LEU A 140 -0.98 17.84 -7.56
N THR A 141 0.14 17.44 -6.96
CA THR A 141 1.07 18.36 -6.30
C THR A 141 1.62 19.39 -7.28
N LYS A 142 1.98 18.95 -8.50
CA LYS A 142 2.48 19.84 -9.54
C LYS A 142 1.45 20.90 -9.94
N GLU A 143 0.19 20.50 -10.11
CA GLU A 143 -0.89 21.42 -10.46
C GLU A 143 -1.22 22.39 -9.33
N LEU A 144 -1.29 21.92 -8.08
CA LEU A 144 -1.51 22.78 -6.92
C LEU A 144 -0.39 23.81 -6.74
N ASN A 145 0.86 23.43 -6.96
CA ASN A 145 1.98 24.38 -6.94
C ASN A 145 1.84 25.43 -8.03
N ARG A 146 1.48 25.04 -9.26
CA ARG A 146 1.22 25.99 -10.35
C ARG A 146 0.12 26.99 -9.98
N GLN A 147 -0.96 26.52 -9.36
CA GLN A 147 -2.05 27.39 -8.90
C GLN A 147 -1.61 28.33 -7.78
N LEU A 148 -0.78 27.85 -6.85
CA LEU A 148 -0.23 28.69 -5.77
C LEU A 148 0.66 29.80 -6.34
N ASP A 149 1.54 29.46 -7.28
CA ASP A 149 2.41 30.43 -7.94
C ASP A 149 1.59 31.48 -8.70
N GLU A 150 0.56 31.07 -9.43
CA GLU A 150 -0.35 31.97 -10.14
C GLU A 150 -1.13 32.90 -9.19
N GLN A 151 -1.62 32.37 -8.07
CA GLN A 151 -2.28 33.19 -7.04
C GLN A 151 -1.31 34.18 -6.40
N SER A 152 -0.06 33.75 -6.13
CA SER A 152 0.96 34.62 -5.56
C SER A 152 1.31 35.79 -6.49
N LEU A 153 1.43 35.51 -7.79
CA LEU A 153 1.68 36.51 -8.83
C LEU A 153 0.51 37.49 -8.94
N ASN A 154 -0.72 36.96 -9.01
CA ASN A 154 -1.93 37.78 -9.08
C ASN A 154 -2.08 38.68 -7.85
N ALA A 155 -1.77 38.17 -6.66
CA ALA A 155 -1.79 38.95 -5.43
C ALA A 155 -0.71 40.05 -5.41
N ALA A 156 0.47 39.79 -5.97
CA ALA A 156 1.51 40.81 -6.13
C ALA A 156 1.09 41.91 -7.11
N ILE A 157 0.52 41.55 -8.27
CA ILE A 157 -0.02 42.51 -9.24
C ILE A 157 -1.11 43.38 -8.61
N ARG A 158 -2.08 42.76 -7.92
CA ARG A 158 -3.14 43.49 -7.22
C ARG A 158 -2.60 44.46 -6.17
N ARG A 159 -1.59 44.05 -5.38
CA ARG A 159 -0.92 44.93 -4.41
C ARG A 159 -0.29 46.13 -5.11
N SER A 160 0.52 45.91 -6.14
CA SER A 160 1.17 47.02 -6.88
C SER A 160 0.17 47.98 -7.51
N LEU A 161 -0.96 47.48 -8.02
CA LEU A 161 -2.01 48.31 -8.60
C LEU A 161 -2.66 49.20 -7.55
N VAL A 162 -3.00 48.63 -6.39
CA VAL A 162 -3.60 49.39 -5.27
C VAL A 162 -2.60 50.40 -4.72
N GLU A 163 -1.34 50.02 -4.53
CA GLU A 163 -0.26 50.93 -4.10
C GLU A 163 -0.15 52.14 -5.03
N ASN A 164 -0.05 51.91 -6.35
CA ASN A 164 0.02 52.99 -7.35
C ASN A 164 -1.23 53.90 -7.31
N ASP A 165 -2.44 53.34 -7.20
CA ASP A 165 -3.67 54.12 -7.13
C ASP A 165 -3.72 54.98 -5.85
N THR A 166 -3.38 54.39 -4.70
CA THR A 166 -3.33 55.13 -3.43
C THR A 166 -2.24 56.20 -3.42
N GLU A 167 -1.08 55.96 -4.05
CA GLU A 167 -0.01 56.95 -4.19
C GLU A 167 -0.46 58.13 -5.06
N LEU A 168 -1.11 57.86 -6.19
CA LEU A 168 -1.69 58.90 -7.04
C LEU A 168 -2.74 59.72 -6.29
N GLN A 169 -3.65 59.07 -5.56
CA GLN A 169 -4.65 59.75 -4.74
C GLN A 169 -4.00 60.64 -3.66
N LEU A 170 -2.96 60.14 -3.00
CA LEU A 170 -2.20 60.89 -2.00
C LEU A 170 -1.53 62.13 -2.63
N GLN A 171 -0.88 61.99 -3.79
CA GLN A 171 -0.26 63.12 -4.51
C GLN A 171 -1.30 64.19 -4.88
N TRP A 172 -2.48 63.77 -5.38
CA TRP A 172 -3.57 64.69 -5.68
C TRP A 172 -4.08 65.42 -4.43
N ALA A 173 -4.28 64.70 -3.32
CA ALA A 173 -4.69 65.28 -2.05
C ALA A 173 -3.67 66.30 -1.54
N GLN A 174 -2.39 65.94 -1.49
CA GLN A 174 -1.28 66.80 -1.08
C GLN A 174 -1.20 68.09 -1.92
N LYS A 175 -1.41 67.98 -3.25
CA LYS A 175 -1.41 69.17 -4.12
C LYS A 175 -2.56 70.11 -3.81
N LYS A 176 -3.75 69.58 -3.51
CA LYS A 176 -4.93 70.38 -3.16
C LYS A 176 -4.78 71.03 -1.78
N THR A 177 -4.29 70.30 -0.79
CA THR A 177 -4.03 70.86 0.55
C THR A 177 -2.95 71.92 0.49
N GLY A 178 -1.83 71.67 -0.19
CA GLY A 178 -0.76 72.67 -0.35
C GLY A 178 -1.15 73.90 -1.18
N GLN A 179 -2.20 73.81 -2.01
CA GLN A 179 -2.81 74.99 -2.64
C GLN A 179 -3.65 75.79 -1.62
N ALA A 180 -4.45 75.10 -0.81
CA ALA A 180 -5.26 75.74 0.23
C ALA A 180 -4.39 76.39 1.32
N GLU A 181 -3.32 75.71 1.74
CA GLU A 181 -2.35 76.22 2.72
C GLU A 181 -1.71 77.52 2.25
N ARG A 182 -1.22 77.59 0.99
CA ARG A 182 -0.66 78.82 0.43
C ARG A 182 -1.65 79.97 0.41
N LEU A 183 -2.91 79.72 0.04
CA LEU A 183 -3.96 80.74 0.06
C LEU A 183 -4.22 81.26 1.48
N LEU A 184 -4.27 80.37 2.47
CA LEU A 184 -4.44 80.75 3.88
C LEU A 184 -3.22 81.52 4.40
N GLU A 185 -2.02 81.14 3.98
CA GLU A 185 -0.77 81.81 4.35
C GLU A 185 -0.71 83.23 3.74
N ASP A 186 -1.08 83.40 2.48
CA ASP A 186 -1.21 84.72 1.83
C ASP A 186 -2.25 85.59 2.57
N GLN A 187 -3.40 85.02 2.96
CA GLN A 187 -4.42 85.71 3.76
C GLN A 187 -3.91 86.11 5.14
N LEU A 188 -3.20 85.22 5.84
CA LEU A 188 -2.59 85.50 7.13
C LEU A 188 -1.57 86.64 7.03
N GLN A 189 -0.71 86.63 6.01
CA GLN A 189 0.25 87.72 5.78
C GLN A 189 -0.44 89.05 5.48
N LEU A 190 -1.54 89.03 4.70
CA LEU A 190 -2.33 90.23 4.43
C LEU A 190 -2.95 90.80 5.71
N LEU A 191 -3.58 89.95 6.53
CA LEU A 191 -4.18 90.34 7.80
C LEU A 191 -3.13 90.84 8.80
N GLN A 192 -1.94 90.24 8.84
CA GLN A 192 -0.82 90.71 9.65
C GLN A 192 -0.40 92.12 9.25
N LYS A 193 -0.21 92.39 7.96
CA LYS A 193 0.13 93.74 7.46
C LYS A 193 -0.96 94.76 7.79
N GLN A 194 -2.24 94.37 7.65
CA GLN A 194 -3.36 95.23 8.03
C GLN A 194 -3.35 95.54 9.52
N LEU A 195 -3.10 94.54 10.37
CA LEU A 195 -3.01 94.73 11.81
C LEU A 195 -1.83 95.62 12.21
N GLU A 196 -0.67 95.46 11.58
CA GLU A 196 0.50 96.32 11.79
C GLU A 196 0.23 97.78 11.39
N GLU A 197 -0.45 97.98 10.25
CA GLU A 197 -0.85 99.29 9.78
C GLU A 197 -1.88 99.94 10.71
N GLU A 198 -2.91 99.20 11.13
CA GLU A 198 -3.89 99.66 12.12
C GLU A 198 -3.21 100.00 13.46
N ALA A 199 -2.26 99.18 13.92
CA ALA A 199 -1.49 99.45 15.12
C ALA A 199 -0.63 100.73 14.98
N ARG A 200 -0.01 100.95 13.81
CA ARG A 200 0.75 102.16 13.49
C ARG A 200 -0.14 103.40 13.48
N VAL A 201 -1.27 103.36 12.77
CA VAL A 201 -2.25 104.45 12.71
C VAL A 201 -2.83 104.73 14.10
N HIS A 202 -3.08 103.70 14.90
CA HIS A 202 -3.51 103.85 16.29
C HIS A 202 -2.44 104.55 17.14
N GLU A 203 -1.17 104.16 17.02
CA GLU A 203 -0.05 104.81 17.72
C GLU A 203 0.13 106.28 17.29
N GLU A 204 0.02 106.57 15.98
CA GLU A 204 0.03 107.94 15.45
C GLU A 204 -1.16 108.76 15.95
N SER A 205 -2.35 108.15 16.00
CA SER A 205 -3.57 108.77 16.53
C SER A 205 -3.43 109.07 18.02
N GLU A 206 -2.88 108.15 18.81
CA GLU A 206 -2.56 108.39 20.21
C GLU A 206 -1.57 109.55 20.38
N LYS A 207 -0.49 109.59 19.59
CA LYS A 207 0.47 110.71 19.59
C LYS A 207 -0.21 112.04 19.23
N PHE A 208 -1.07 112.04 18.22
CA PHE A 208 -1.84 113.22 17.81
C PHE A 208 -2.77 113.70 18.94
N LEU A 209 -3.48 112.79 19.60
CA LEU A 209 -4.35 113.13 20.74
C LEU A 209 -3.55 113.66 21.94
N ARG A 210 -2.39 113.07 22.27
CA ARG A 210 -1.48 113.59 23.31
C ARG A 210 -0.97 114.99 22.99
N ASN A 211 -0.52 115.23 21.75
CA ASN A 211 -0.09 116.57 21.32
C ASN A 211 -1.22 117.61 21.45
N ARG A 212 -2.48 117.20 21.25
CA ARG A 212 -3.64 118.08 21.44
C ARG A 212 -3.96 118.34 22.92
N GLN A 213 -3.76 117.35 23.78
CA GLN A 213 -3.88 117.49 25.23
C GLN A 213 -2.77 118.38 25.82
N GLU A 214 -1.58 118.44 25.21
CA GLU A 214 -0.52 119.39 25.59
C GLU A 214 -0.80 120.85 25.19
N VAL A 215 -1.73 121.10 24.24
CA VAL A 215 -2.05 122.44 23.71
C VAL A 215 -3.31 123.07 24.35
N THR A 216 -3.87 122.46 25.40
CA THR A 216 -5.06 123.03 26.10
C THR A 216 -4.81 123.25 27.60
N PRO A 217 -4.75 124.51 28.10
CA PRO A 217 -4.81 124.80 29.55
C PRO A 217 -6.28 124.79 30.06
N PRO A 218 -6.49 124.63 31.38
CA PRO A 218 -7.76 124.19 31.94
C PRO A 218 -8.73 125.34 32.20
N THR A 219 -10.02 125.16 31.96
CA THR A 219 -11.05 125.87 32.76
C THR A 219 -12.34 125.06 32.88
N ARG A 220 -12.80 125.00 34.12
CA ARG A 220 -13.94 124.29 34.70
C ARG A 220 -15.28 124.82 34.18
N LEU A 221 -16.26 123.92 34.05
CA LEU A 221 -17.57 124.07 34.69
C LEU A 221 -18.22 122.69 34.88
N ASN A 222 -18.79 122.53 36.06
CA ASN A 222 -19.18 121.29 36.72
C ASN A 222 -20.52 120.72 36.22
N ALA A 223 -20.64 119.40 36.41
CA ALA A 223 -21.77 118.63 36.93
C ALA A 223 -23.17 118.89 36.34
N VAL A 224 -23.83 117.84 35.80
CA VAL A 224 -24.84 117.02 36.51
C VAL A 224 -24.99 115.67 35.78
N PHE A 225 -25.35 114.62 36.53
CA PHE A 225 -25.88 113.30 36.13
C PHE A 225 -24.90 112.14 35.97
N SER A 226 -24.43 111.68 37.13
CA SER A 226 -24.39 110.25 37.46
C SER A 226 -25.83 109.73 37.57
N GLU A 227 -26.23 108.76 36.74
CA GLU A 227 -27.14 107.62 37.02
C GLU A 227 -27.77 107.08 35.72
N ALA A 228 -27.26 105.96 35.23
CA ALA A 228 -28.04 104.92 34.55
C ALA A 228 -27.17 103.65 34.49
N VAL A 229 -27.12 102.94 35.61
CA VAL A 229 -26.64 101.57 35.71
C VAL A 229 -27.78 100.65 35.23
N VAL A 230 -27.40 99.58 34.53
CA VAL A 230 -28.20 98.38 34.19
C VAL A 230 -29.20 98.51 33.03
N HIS A 231 -28.81 98.04 31.84
CA HIS A 231 -29.43 96.91 31.11
C HIS A 231 -29.05 96.95 29.62
N GLU A 232 -28.29 95.96 29.15
CA GLU A 232 -28.58 95.14 27.95
C GLU A 232 -27.43 94.14 27.71
N PHE A 233 -27.30 93.19 28.63
CA PHE A 233 -26.72 91.88 28.31
C PHE A 233 -27.89 90.95 28.03
N SER A 234 -28.16 90.72 26.75
CA SER A 234 -28.64 89.46 26.16
C SER A 234 -29.22 89.77 24.79
N VAL A 235 -28.74 89.06 23.77
CA VAL A 235 -29.54 88.07 23.03
C VAL A 235 -28.72 87.64 21.81
N ASN A 236 -28.27 86.38 21.85
CA ASN A 236 -28.28 85.39 20.76
C ASN A 236 -27.52 85.69 19.45
N ARG A 237 -26.85 84.75 18.78
CA ARG A 237 -27.23 83.35 18.52
C ARG A 237 -26.09 82.67 17.73
N VAL A 238 -25.86 81.38 18.05
CA VAL A 238 -25.41 80.25 17.18
C VAL A 238 -23.99 80.28 16.63
#